data_AF-A0AAD5QZG8-F1
#
_entry.id   AF-A0AAD5QZG8-F1
#
_cell.length_a   1.000
_cell.length_b   1.000
_cell.length_c   1.000
_cell.angle_alpha   90.00
_cell.angle_beta   90.00
_cell.angle_gamma   90.00
#
_symmetry.space_group_name_H-M   'P 1'
#
loop_
_entity.id
_entity.type
_entity.pdbx_description
1 polymer ?
#
loop_
_entity_poly.entity_id
_entity_poly.type
_entity_poly.pdbx_seq_one_letter_code
_entity_poly.pdbx_strand_id
1 'polypeptide(L)' 'MMVCIGAGANPTPNEPLPDFVVKDPMKDLLNERRHLLANNWYSSVALAESPLQGITHFIGT' A
#
# COMPACT_ATOMS: atom_id res chain seq x y z
N MET A 1 3.56 10.64 -12.50
CA MET A 1 3.55 9.17 -12.50
C MET A 1 4.65 8.71 -11.58
N MET A 2 4.32 8.17 -10.41
CA MET A 2 5.30 7.72 -9.42
C MET A 2 5.69 6.29 -9.76
N VAL A 3 6.98 6.05 -10.00
CA VAL A 3 7.53 4.73 -10.32
C VAL A 3 8.28 4.24 -9.09
N CYS A 4 7.75 3.22 -8.42
CA CYS A 4 8.51 2.47 -7.42
C CYS A 4 9.55 1.62 -8.16
N ILE A 5 10.82 2.05 -8.12
CA ILE A 5 11.94 1.25 -8.65
C ILE A 5 12.35 0.28 -7.55
N GLY A 6 11.85 -0.96 -7.63
CA GLY A 6 12.31 -2.04 -6.77
C GLY A 6 13.72 -2.49 -7.17
N ALA A 7 14.75 -2.08 -6.45
CA ALA A 7 16.07 -2.73 -6.52
C ALA A 7 15.97 -4.08 -5.80
N GLY A 8 15.38 -5.08 -6.48
CA GLY A 8 14.88 -6.35 -5.92
C GLY A 8 15.86 -7.26 -5.15
N ALA A 9 17.05 -6.78 -4.82
CA ALA A 9 18.01 -7.46 -3.95
C ALA A 9 17.80 -7.13 -2.46
N ASN A 10 17.18 -6.00 -2.12
CA ASN A 10 17.02 -5.59 -0.74
C ASN A 10 15.65 -6.04 -0.20
N PRO A 11 15.61 -6.87 0.86
CA PRO A 11 14.35 -7.24 1.50
C PRO A 11 13.71 -6.03 2.19
N THR A 12 12.37 -6.00 2.22
CA THR A 12 11.64 -5.03 3.03
C THR A 12 11.80 -5.37 4.52
N PRO A 13 12.20 -4.41 5.37
CA PRO A 13 12.40 -4.69 6.78
C PRO A 13 11.05 -4.83 7.49
N ASN A 14 10.81 -6.00 8.10
CA ASN A 14 9.71 -6.30 9.03
C ASN A 14 8.27 -6.25 8.48
N GLU A 15 8.07 -6.09 7.18
CA GLU A 15 6.74 -6.20 6.56
C GLU A 15 6.79 -6.78 5.14
N PRO A 16 5.69 -7.39 4.66
CA PRO A 16 5.57 -7.83 3.29
C PRO A 16 5.78 -6.68 2.31
N LEU A 17 6.49 -6.94 1.22
CA LEU A 17 6.72 -5.97 0.13
C LEU A 17 5.44 -5.26 -0.34
N PRO A 18 4.29 -5.95 -0.50
CA PRO A 18 3.02 -5.31 -0.84
C PRO A 18 2.63 -4.17 0.09
N ASP A 19 2.71 -4.42 1.40
CA ASP A 19 2.30 -3.47 2.43
C ASP A 19 3.25 -2.27 2.46
N PHE A 20 4.55 -2.51 2.32
CA PHE A 20 5.57 -1.46 2.22
C PHE A 20 5.33 -0.56 1.01
N VAL A 21 5.07 -1.15 -0.16
CA VAL A 21 4.85 -0.42 -1.43
C VAL A 21 3.52 0.32 -1.45
N VAL A 22 2.53 -0.09 -0.66
CA VAL A 22 1.31 0.70 -0.51
C VAL A 22 1.50 1.82 0.50
N LYS A 23 2.07 1.55 1.67
CA LYS A 23 2.16 2.55 2.75
C LYS A 23 3.17 3.66 2.47
N ASP A 24 4.39 3.31 2.04
CA ASP A 24 5.49 4.29 1.92
C ASP A 24 5.24 5.34 0.81
N PRO A 25 4.83 4.96 -0.41
CA PRO A 25 4.57 5.92 -1.47
C PRO A 25 3.23 6.64 -1.30
N MET A 26 2.24 6.01 -0.66
CA MET A 26 0.93 6.62 -0.48
C MET A 26 0.82 7.47 0.78
N LYS A 27 1.82 7.50 1.68
CA LYS A 27 1.74 8.18 2.98
C LYS A 27 1.17 9.61 2.92
N ASP A 28 1.48 10.36 1.87
CA ASP A 28 1.02 11.75 1.70
C ASP A 28 -0.43 11.84 1.16
N LEU A 29 -0.95 10.74 0.61
CA LEU A 29 -2.31 10.58 0.08
C LEU A 29 -3.23 9.83 1.05
N LEU A 30 -2.66 9.09 2.01
CA LEU A 30 -3.35 8.45 3.14
C LEU A 30 -3.82 9.55 4.10
N ASN A 31 -4.89 10.26 3.72
CA ASN A 31 -5.77 11.07 4.58
C ASN A 31 -6.85 11.84 3.79
N GLU A 32 -6.84 11.76 2.45
CA GLU A 32 -7.71 12.57 1.59
C GLU A 32 -9.10 11.97 1.32
N ARG A 33 -9.56 10.99 2.13
CA ARG A 33 -10.84 10.27 1.92
C ARG A 33 -10.97 9.69 0.51
N ARG A 34 -9.90 9.02 0.06
CA ARG A 34 -9.83 8.44 -1.28
C ARG A 34 -10.14 6.94 -1.24
N HIS A 35 -10.54 6.41 -2.39
CA HIS A 35 -10.57 4.97 -2.64
C HIS A 35 -9.21 4.51 -3.14
N LEU A 36 -8.72 3.40 -2.63
CA LEU A 36 -7.52 2.73 -3.11
C LEU A 36 -7.90 1.43 -3.80
N LEU A 37 -7.51 1.32 -5.08
CA LEU A 37 -7.70 0.15 -5.91
C LEU A 37 -6.35 -0.56 -6.04
N ALA A 38 -6.25 -1.79 -5.54
CA ALA A 38 -5.04 -2.59 -5.55
C ALA A 38 -5.24 -3.89 -6.35
N ASN A 39 -4.21 -4.33 -7.06
CA ASN A 39 -4.23 -5.67 -7.67
C ASN A 39 -3.90 -6.74 -6.60
N ASN A 40 -4.02 -8.01 -6.98
CA ASN A 40 -3.77 -9.18 -6.11
C ASN A 40 -2.38 -9.23 -5.48
N TRP A 41 -1.40 -8.52 -6.06
CA TRP A 41 -0.06 -8.44 -5.50
C TRP A 41 0.02 -7.43 -4.36
N TYR A 42 -0.87 -6.44 -4.35
CA TYR A 42 -0.89 -5.33 -3.39
C TYR A 42 -2.11 -5.35 -2.46
N SER A 43 -2.95 -6.38 -2.55
CA SER A 43 -4.13 -6.58 -1.71
C SER A 43 -3.85 -7.60 -0.61
N SER A 44 -4.05 -7.21 0.64
CA SER A 44 -4.03 -8.12 1.78
C SER A 44 -5.08 -7.70 2.81
N VAL A 45 -5.62 -8.68 3.55
CA VAL A 45 -6.57 -8.41 4.65
C VAL A 45 -5.90 -7.54 5.71
N ALA A 46 -4.64 -7.85 6.05
CA ALA A 46 -3.87 -7.10 7.02
C ALA A 46 -3.72 -5.61 6.63
N LEU A 47 -3.52 -5.32 5.35
CA LEU A 47 -3.42 -3.96 4.84
C LEU A 47 -4.76 -3.23 4.89
N ALA A 48 -5.86 -3.92 4.55
CA ALA A 48 -7.23 -3.40 4.62
C ALA A 48 -7.67 -3.06 6.06
N GLU A 49 -7.22 -3.85 7.03
CA GLU A 49 -7.48 -3.65 8.46
C GLU A 49 -6.47 -2.71 9.12
N SER A 50 -5.33 -2.46 8.47
CA SER A 50 -4.33 -1.52 8.98
C SER A 50 -4.92 -0.11 9.04
N PRO A 51 -4.39 0.76 9.93
CA PRO A 51 -4.81 2.14 10.01
C PRO A 51 -4.27 2.92 8.80
N LEU A 52 -4.82 2.64 7.62
CA LEU A 52 -4.74 3.50 6.43
C LEU A 52 -5.60 4.74 6.73
N GLN A 53 -5.16 5.57 7.67
CA GLN A 53 -5.92 6.70 8.17
C GLN A 53 -6.32 7.58 6.98
N GLY A 54 -7.64 7.76 6.83
CA GLY A 54 -8.29 8.52 5.78
C GLY A 54 -8.28 7.94 4.36
N ILE A 55 -8.04 6.64 4.18
CA ILE A 55 -8.64 5.91 3.05
C ILE A 55 -10.09 5.57 3.40
N THR A 56 -11.01 5.83 2.48
CA THR A 56 -12.44 5.53 2.67
C THR A 56 -12.73 4.06 2.38
N HIS A 57 -12.15 3.51 1.31
CA HIS A 57 -12.26 2.09 0.99
C HIS A 57 -10.98 1.58 0.34
N PHE A 58 -10.57 0.38 0.74
CA PHE A 58 -9.54 -0.41 0.07
C PHE A 58 -10.22 -1.53 -0.71
N ILE A 59 -10.04 -1.55 -2.03
CA ILE A 59 -10.68 -2.49 -2.94
C ILE A 59 -9.57 -3.22 -3.70
N GLY A 60 -9.50 -4.53 -3.54
CA GLY A 60 -8.54 -5.34 -4.28
C GLY A 60 -9.12 -6.68 -4.71
N THR A 61 -8.46 -7.29 -5.69
CA THR A 61 -8.69 -8.69 -6.11
C THR A 61 -7.97 -9.67 -5.20
#